data_AF-A0A950DVN5-F1
#
_entry.id   AF-A0A950DVN5-F1
#
_cell.length_a   1.000
_cell.length_b   1.000
_cell.length_c   1.000
_cell.angle_alpha   90.00
_cell.angle_beta   90.00
_cell.angle_gamma   90.00
#
_symmetry.space_group_name_H-M   'P 1'
#
loop_
_entity.id
_entity.type
_entity.pdbx_description
1 polymer ?
#
loop_
_entity_poly.entity_id
_entity_poly.type
_entity_poly.pdbx_seq_one_letter_code
_entity_poly.pdbx_strand_id
1 'polypeptide(L)'
;WPYVMLAARVRITTAIFSYDGTLYFGITGDYNTAPDIGVIAQGVEHGMAELLDAAGARTPKRRYRTRSSGTTRTAASSAGASRGSAGSS
;
A
#
# COMPACT_ATOMS: atom_id res chain seq x y z
N TRP A 1 8.12 -2.47 0.36
CA TRP A 1 9.17 -3.36 0.88
C TRP A 1 10.41 -2.52 1.14
N PRO A 2 10.69 -2.13 2.39
CA PRO A 2 11.96 -1.47 2.68
C PRO A 2 13.08 -2.53 2.70
N TYR A 3 14.26 -2.13 2.28
CA TYR A 3 15.47 -2.93 2.42
C TYR A 3 16.23 -2.45 3.66
N VAL A 4 16.76 -3.40 4.45
CA VAL A 4 17.40 -3.15 5.73
C VAL A 4 18.91 -3.42 5.64
N MET A 5 19.70 -2.63 6.37
CA MET A 5 21.16 -2.51 6.28
C MET A 5 21.92 -3.84 6.48
N LEU A 6 22.89 -4.11 5.60
CA LEU A 6 23.88 -5.18 5.71
C LEU A 6 25.17 -4.65 6.37
N ALA A 7 25.18 -4.54 7.70
CA ALA A 7 26.41 -4.22 8.44
C ALA A 7 26.80 -5.43 9.30
N ALA A 8 28.03 -5.93 9.11
CA ALA A 8 28.55 -7.22 9.61
C ALA A 8 28.49 -7.46 11.13
N ARG A 9 28.01 -6.49 11.91
CA ARG A 9 27.91 -6.55 13.38
C ARG A 9 26.57 -6.12 13.94
N VAL A 10 25.59 -5.82 13.08
CA VAL A 10 24.25 -5.47 13.53
C VAL A 10 23.43 -6.75 13.68
N ARG A 11 22.95 -7.00 14.90
CA ARG A 11 22.20 -8.22 15.26
C ARG A 11 20.73 -8.08 14.90
N ILE A 12 20.19 -6.88 15.04
CA ILE A 12 18.80 -6.52 14.77
C ILE A 12 18.78 -5.10 14.19
N THR A 13 17.99 -4.89 13.15
CA THR A 13 17.73 -3.59 12.53
C THR A 13 16.23 -3.42 12.31
N THR A 14 15.73 -2.21 12.52
CA THR A 14 14.34 -1.82 12.23
C THR A 14 14.32 -0.68 11.22
N ALA A 15 13.57 -0.85 10.13
CA ALA A 15 13.20 0.21 9.19
C ALA A 15 11.78 0.71 9.50
N ILE A 16 11.64 2.02 9.70
CA ILE A 16 10.34 2.67 9.90
C ILE A 16 10.12 3.62 8.74
N PHE A 17 9.00 3.49 8.03
CA PHE A 17 8.66 4.40 6.93
C PHE A 17 7.14 4.56 6.81
N SER A 18 6.71 5.75 6.39
CA SER A 18 5.31 6.07 6.18
C SER A 18 5.04 6.24 4.69
N TYR A 19 3.95 5.66 4.20
CA TYR A 19 3.50 5.82 2.82
C TYR A 19 1.99 5.66 2.72
N ASP A 20 1.34 6.57 1.98
CA ASP A 20 -0.12 6.58 1.72
C ASP A 20 -0.97 6.38 2.99
N GLY A 21 -0.64 7.14 4.04
CA GLY A 21 -1.34 7.08 5.32
C GLY A 21 -1.14 5.79 6.11
N THR A 22 -0.19 4.94 5.69
CA THR A 22 0.17 3.69 6.37
C THR A 22 1.61 3.79 6.89
N LEU A 23 1.80 3.48 8.16
CA LEU A 23 3.12 3.34 8.78
C LEU A 23 3.56 1.89 8.71
N TYR A 24 4.80 1.65 8.30
CA TYR A 24 5.37 0.33 8.11
C TYR A 24 6.60 0.16 8.99
N PHE A 25 6.69 -1.00 9.64
CA PHE A 25 7.82 -1.43 10.44
C PHE A 25 8.42 -2.69 9.80
N GLY A 26 9.67 -2.61 9.36
CA GLY A 26 10.43 -3.76 8.86
C GLY A 26 11.49 -4.13 9.87
N ILE A 27 11.41 -5.31 10.47
CA ILE A 27 12.40 -5.80 11.44
C ILE A 27 13.22 -6.91 10.77
N THR A 28 14.54 -6.84 10.90
CA THR A 28 15.45 -7.85 10.35
C THR A 28 16.57 -8.11 11.34
N GLY A 29 16.93 -9.36 11.55
CA GLY A 29 18.05 -9.69 12.41
C GLY A 29 18.43 -11.17 12.32
N ASP A 30 19.56 -11.50 12.93
CA ASP A 30 20.13 -12.84 12.91
C ASP A 30 19.61 -13.66 14.10
N TYR A 31 18.83 -14.70 13.80
CA TYR A 31 18.18 -15.55 14.80
C TYR A 31 19.17 -16.36 15.65
N ASN A 32 20.36 -16.69 15.15
CA ASN A 32 21.35 -17.52 15.87
C ASN A 32 21.96 -16.84 17.11
N THR A 33 21.49 -15.65 17.41
CA THR A 33 22.34 -14.52 17.72
C THR A 33 21.55 -13.44 18.44
N ALA A 34 20.27 -13.31 18.06
CA ALA A 34 19.17 -12.70 18.77
C ALA A 34 17.90 -13.58 18.55
N PRO A 35 17.76 -14.72 19.26
CA PRO A 35 16.63 -15.64 19.08
C PRO A 35 15.29 -15.03 19.52
N ASP A 36 15.35 -13.99 20.34
CA ASP A 36 14.24 -13.21 20.90
C ASP A 36 13.80 -12.04 20.00
N ILE A 37 14.24 -11.97 18.76
CA ILE A 37 13.87 -10.90 17.80
C ILE A 37 12.35 -10.70 17.65
N GLY A 38 11.55 -11.77 17.85
CA GLY A 38 10.09 -11.69 17.84
C GLY A 38 9.50 -10.81 18.96
N VAL A 39 10.21 -10.66 20.08
CA VAL A 39 9.80 -9.78 21.20
C VAL A 39 9.72 -8.32 20.75
N ILE A 40 10.63 -7.88 19.87
CA ILE A 40 10.60 -6.52 19.34
C ILE A 40 9.37 -6.32 18.44
N ALA A 41 9.04 -7.31 17.60
CA ALA A 41 7.85 -7.23 16.75
C ALA A 41 6.57 -7.10 17.60
N GLN A 42 6.44 -7.95 18.63
CA GLN A 42 5.34 -7.89 19.59
C GLN A 42 5.31 -6.56 20.35
N GLY A 43 6.48 -6.05 20.77
CA GLY A 43 6.60 -4.76 21.45
C GLY A 43 6.16 -3.59 20.58
N VAL A 44 6.47 -3.62 19.27
CA VAL A 44 6.00 -2.61 18.32
C VAL A 44 4.48 -2.67 18.16
N GLU A 45 3.89 -3.86 18.04
CA GLU A 45 2.44 -4.02 17.96
C GLU A 45 1.73 -3.50 19.22
N HIS A 46 2.26 -3.86 20.39
CA HIS A 46 1.71 -3.43 21.67
C HIS A 46 1.84 -1.92 21.87
N GLY A 47 3.02 -1.34 21.62
CA GLY A 47 3.24 0.10 21.72
C GLY A 47 2.35 0.89 20.75
N MET A 48 2.10 0.39 19.54
CA MET A 48 1.15 1.01 18.63
C MET A 48 -0.28 0.95 19.15
N ALA A 49 -0.68 -0.14 19.82
CA ALA A 49 -2.00 -0.25 20.44
C ALA A 49 -2.16 0.77 21.59
N GLU A 50 -1.16 0.90 22.47
CA GLU A 50 -1.16 1.89 23.56
C GLU A 50 -1.26 3.32 23.01
N LEU A 51 -0.50 3.64 21.97
CA LEU A 51 -0.53 4.96 21.34
C LEU A 51 -1.89 5.26 20.69
N LEU A 52 -2.52 4.28 20.05
CA LEU A 52 -3.85 4.45 19.45
C LEU A 52 -4.93 4.67 20.50
N ASP A 53 -4.85 3.94 21.62
CA ASP A 53 -5.76 4.10 22.76
C ASP A 53 -5.62 5.49 23.38
N ALA A 54 -4.38 5.90 23.71
CA ALA A 54 -4.09 7.21 24.27
C ALA A 54 -4.49 8.38 23.35
N ALA A 55 -4.37 8.19 22.04
CA ALA A 55 -4.79 9.19 21.06
C ALA A 55 -6.31 9.28 20.87
N GLY A 56 -7.09 8.35 21.44
CA GLY A 56 -8.53 8.22 21.16
C GLY A 56 -8.80 8.00 19.67
N ALA A 57 -7.84 7.38 18.96
CA ALA A 57 -7.85 7.32 17.52
C ALA A 57 -8.99 6.43 17.02
N ARG A 58 -9.95 7.00 16.31
CA ARG A 58 -10.91 6.22 15.53
C ARG A 58 -10.19 5.61 14.33
N THR A 59 -10.42 4.32 14.06
CA THR A 59 -9.88 3.64 12.89
C THR A 59 -10.15 4.51 11.64
N PRO A 60 -9.10 5.02 10.98
CA PRO A 60 -9.29 5.84 9.80
C PRO A 60 -10.01 5.01 8.75
N LYS A 61 -11.12 5.52 8.18
CA LYS A 61 -11.71 4.92 6.98
C LYS A 61 -10.61 4.89 5.93
N ARG A 62 -10.11 3.70 5.58
CA ARG A 62 -9.11 3.50 4.54
C ARG A 62 -9.63 4.17 3.28
N ARG A 63 -9.19 5.41 3.03
CA ARG A 63 -9.49 6.13 1.80
C ARG A 63 -8.64 5.46 0.75
N TYR A 64 -9.10 4.32 0.24
CA TYR A 64 -8.66 3.88 -1.07
C TYR A 64 -8.97 5.09 -1.96
N ARG A 65 -7.93 5.80 -2.42
CA ARG A 65 -8.11 6.77 -3.50
C ARG A 65 -8.61 5.93 -4.64
N THR A 66 -9.95 5.84 -4.77
CA THR A 66 -10.56 5.48 -6.03
C THR A 66 -9.91 6.45 -7.00
N ARG A 67 -9.09 5.93 -7.91
CA ARG A 67 -8.67 6.71 -9.06
C ARG A 67 -10.00 7.18 -9.64
N SER A 68 -10.31 8.45 -9.48
CA SER A 68 -11.36 9.10 -10.25
C SER A 68 -10.89 8.94 -11.69
N SER A 69 -11.30 7.84 -12.32
CA SER A 69 -11.25 7.62 -13.75
C SER A 69 -12.06 8.78 -14.31
N GLY A 70 -11.32 9.85 -14.65
CA GLY A 70 -11.87 11.09 -15.12
C GLY A 70 -12.71 10.79 -16.35
N THR A 71 -14.00 10.97 -16.20
CA THR A 71 -14.91 11.25 -17.30
C THR A 71 -14.43 12.53 -17.99
N THR A 72 -13.63 12.38 -19.04
CA THR A 72 -13.55 13.40 -20.09
C THR A 72 -14.43 12.94 -21.25
N ARG A 73 -15.68 13.40 -21.17
CA ARG A 73 -16.55 13.88 -22.26
C ARG A 73 -16.16 13.52 -23.71
N THR A 74 -17.04 12.71 -24.32
CA THR A 74 -17.76 12.96 -25.58
C THR A 74 -17.07 13.72 -26.72
N ALA A 75 -16.82 13.00 -27.82
CA ALA A 75 -17.05 13.47 -29.19
C ALA A 75 -17.75 12.32 -29.94
N ALA A 76 -19.08 12.35 -30.01
CA ALA A 76 -19.84 12.82 -31.18
C ALA A 76 -19.74 11.89 -32.40
N SER A 77 -20.65 10.91 -32.41
CA SER A 77 -21.43 10.39 -33.55
C SER A 77 -20.84 10.51 -34.96
N SER A 78 -20.34 9.40 -35.51
CA SER A 78 -20.38 9.17 -36.96
C SER A 78 -21.79 8.71 -37.37
N ALA A 79 -22.64 9.69 -37.69
CA ALA A 79 -23.84 9.48 -38.48
C ALA A 79 -23.43 9.29 -39.95
N GLY A 80 -23.94 8.25 -40.61
CA GLY A 80 -23.70 7.99 -42.03
C GLY A 80 -24.26 6.66 -42.50
N ALA A 81 -25.59 6.53 -42.45
CA ALA A 81 -26.33 5.36 -42.90
C ALA A 81 -26.27 5.13 -44.43
N SER A 82 -26.04 3.86 -44.79
CA SER A 82 -26.64 3.07 -45.88
C SER A 82 -27.13 3.75 -47.17
N ARG A 83 -26.51 3.38 -48.29
CA ARG A 83 -27.11 3.14 -49.64
C ARG A 83 -26.18 2.12 -50.31
N GLY A 84 -26.55 0.87 -50.59
CA GLY A 84 -27.60 0.42 -51.49
C GLY A 84 -27.00 0.18 -52.89
N SER A 85 -26.74 -1.07 -53.28
CA SER A 85 -26.67 -1.44 -54.69
C SER A 85 -27.05 -2.91 -54.88
N ALA A 86 -28.16 -3.08 -55.60
CA ALA A 86 -28.69 -4.34 -56.11
C ALA A 86 -27.92 -4.80 -57.37
N GLY A 87 -28.13 -6.08 -57.74
CA GLY A 87 -27.90 -6.62 -59.09
C GLY A 87 -26.73 -7.62 -59.15
N SER A 88 -26.99 -8.93 -59.16
CA SER A 88 -27.43 -9.77 -60.30
C SER A 88 -26.31 -10.13 -61.28
N SER A 89 -25.74 -11.33 -61.13
CA SER A 89 -25.55 -12.39 -62.16
C SER A 89 -24.80 -13.56 -61.53
#